data_AF-A0A0D2CUX0-F1
#
_entry.id   AF-A0A0D2CUX0-F1
#
_cell.length_a   1.000
_cell.length_b   1.000
_cell.length_c   1.000
_cell.angle_alpha   90.00
_cell.angle_beta   90.00
_cell.angle_gamma   90.00
#
_symmetry.space_group_name_H-M   'P 1'
#
loop_
_entity.id
_entity.type
_entity.pdbx_description
1 polymer ?
#
loop_
_entity_poly.entity_id
_entity_poly.type
_entity_poly.pdbx_seq_one_letter_code
_entity_poly.pdbx_strand_id
1 'polypeptide(L)'
;MAQSTDNKFAIHEAAREGKTQVVESLLNANPKLAALGDQDNRLPLHWAIAFAHLDIVKLLTATRSFDPDAEDGSGWTPLAIAASLKDNSGLPIIELLLSKDADPKIATNTGVTPLHLAVSKNNLDVCKTLLKHGASARVKDKRGQLPLHRAAAVGSVPVVKLLLENKSPINATDMDGHTPLHHAISEGHGDVAVELLKAGAETDKKDHEGRLAIDCAPDGKVRSHILKAAEREGIEFA
;
A
#
# COMPACT_ATOMS: atom_id res chain seq x y z
N MET A 1 10.97 10.24 -37.71
CA MET A 1 9.82 9.77 -36.91
C MET A 1 10.04 8.36 -36.35
N ALA A 2 10.58 7.38 -37.08
CA ALA A 2 10.89 6.05 -36.53
C ALA A 2 11.86 6.09 -35.32
N GLN A 3 12.97 6.82 -35.44
CA GLN A 3 14.00 6.90 -34.38
C GLN A 3 13.51 7.55 -33.07
N SER A 4 12.50 8.44 -33.11
CA SER A 4 11.92 9.01 -31.90
C SER A 4 11.00 8.01 -31.18
N THR A 5 10.32 7.14 -31.93
CA THR A 5 9.47 6.09 -31.37
C THR A 5 10.31 4.94 -30.81
N ASP A 6 11.36 4.55 -31.51
CA ASP A 6 12.29 3.50 -31.06
C ASP A 6 13.01 3.93 -29.77
N ASN A 7 13.50 5.17 -29.69
CA ASN A 7 14.13 5.70 -28.47
C ASN A 7 13.15 5.85 -27.30
N LYS A 8 11.88 6.15 -27.58
CA LYS A 8 10.83 6.15 -26.56
C LYS A 8 10.71 4.77 -25.94
N PHE A 9 10.56 3.70 -26.72
CA PHE A 9 10.47 2.35 -26.14
C PHE A 9 11.78 1.87 -25.50
N ALA A 10 12.93 2.26 -26.06
CA ALA A 10 14.24 1.86 -25.56
C ALA A 10 14.51 2.32 -24.13
N ILE A 11 14.12 3.54 -23.74
CA ILE A 11 14.35 4.02 -22.36
C ILE A 11 13.48 3.28 -21.33
N HIS A 12 12.26 2.89 -21.69
CA HIS A 12 11.38 2.12 -20.80
C HIS A 12 11.93 0.72 -20.57
N GLU A 13 12.34 0.04 -21.64
CA GLU A 13 12.90 -1.31 -21.53
C GLU A 13 14.25 -1.29 -20.79
N ALA A 14 15.12 -0.31 -21.08
CA ALA A 14 16.37 -0.14 -20.34
C ALA A 14 16.13 0.14 -18.85
N ALA A 15 15.12 0.93 -18.50
CA ALA A 15 14.73 1.20 -17.11
C ALA A 15 14.18 -0.05 -16.42
N ARG A 16 13.37 -0.85 -17.11
CA ARG A 16 12.82 -2.12 -16.63
C ARG A 16 13.90 -3.18 -16.40
N GLU A 17 14.82 -3.32 -17.33
CA GLU A 17 15.90 -4.32 -17.29
C GLU A 17 17.09 -3.91 -16.40
N GLY A 18 17.12 -2.69 -15.89
CA GLY A 18 18.21 -2.22 -15.02
C GLY A 18 19.48 -1.80 -15.76
N LYS A 19 19.37 -1.42 -17.04
CA LYS A 19 20.50 -1.01 -17.88
C LYS A 19 20.89 0.45 -17.63
N THR A 20 21.45 0.75 -16.46
CA THR A 20 21.76 2.12 -16.01
C THR A 20 22.54 2.96 -17.02
N GLN A 21 23.61 2.42 -17.61
CA GLN A 21 24.43 3.14 -18.60
C GLN A 21 23.66 3.46 -19.89
N VAL A 22 22.74 2.59 -20.29
CA VAL A 22 21.88 2.82 -21.47
C VAL A 22 20.89 3.93 -21.17
N VAL A 23 20.26 3.91 -19.99
CA VAL A 23 19.35 5.00 -19.57
C VAL A 23 20.10 6.33 -19.52
N GLU A 24 21.27 6.38 -18.89
CA GLU A 24 22.11 7.58 -18.81
C GLU A 24 22.46 8.12 -20.21
N SER A 25 22.90 7.25 -21.11
CA SER A 25 23.23 7.64 -22.50
C SER A 25 22.02 8.19 -23.24
N LEU A 26 20.84 7.58 -23.08
CA LEU A 26 19.60 8.04 -23.70
C LEU A 26 19.16 9.40 -23.14
N LEU A 27 19.26 9.60 -21.82
CA LEU A 27 18.93 10.88 -21.18
C LEU A 27 19.89 11.99 -21.59
N ASN A 28 21.19 11.69 -21.72
CA ASN A 28 22.19 12.65 -22.22
C ASN A 28 21.91 13.07 -23.66
N ALA A 29 21.45 12.12 -24.50
CA ALA A 29 21.07 12.42 -25.88
C ALA A 29 19.75 13.22 -25.97
N ASN A 30 18.76 12.89 -25.13
CA ASN A 30 17.48 13.58 -25.08
C ASN A 30 16.83 13.49 -23.68
N PRO A 31 16.97 14.52 -22.83
CA PRO A 31 16.41 14.50 -21.48
C PRO A 31 14.89 14.39 -21.43
N LYS A 32 14.18 14.77 -22.51
CA LYS A 32 12.71 14.71 -22.57
C LYS A 32 12.18 13.27 -22.56
N LEU A 33 13.03 12.27 -22.87
CA LEU A 33 12.65 10.85 -22.83
C LEU A 33 12.16 10.42 -21.44
N ALA A 34 12.64 11.06 -20.36
CA ALA A 34 12.20 10.77 -18.99
C ALA A 34 10.70 11.02 -18.74
N ALA A 35 10.09 11.94 -19.50
CA ALA A 35 8.70 12.36 -19.33
C ALA A 35 7.75 11.78 -20.39
N LEU A 36 8.21 10.85 -21.22
CA LEU A 36 7.36 10.19 -22.22
C LEU A 36 6.77 8.92 -21.62
N GLY A 37 5.45 8.83 -21.49
CA GLY A 37 4.77 7.59 -21.06
C GLY A 37 4.61 6.58 -22.20
N ASP A 38 4.66 5.28 -21.90
CA ASP A 38 4.36 4.19 -22.82
C ASP A 38 2.87 4.08 -23.18
N GLN A 39 2.41 2.90 -23.64
CA GLN A 39 1.00 2.68 -24.01
C GLN A 39 0.05 2.74 -22.81
N ASP A 40 0.55 2.43 -21.60
CA ASP A 40 -0.19 2.47 -20.35
C ASP A 40 0.06 3.81 -19.60
N ASN A 41 0.58 4.82 -20.31
CA ASN A 41 1.03 6.09 -19.75
C ASN A 41 2.11 5.94 -18.66
N ARG A 42 2.85 4.82 -18.62
CA ARG A 42 3.93 4.63 -17.66
C ARG A 42 5.19 5.31 -18.17
N LEU A 43 5.68 6.28 -17.39
CA LEU A 43 7.03 6.81 -17.53
C LEU A 43 8.13 5.74 -17.27
N PRO A 44 9.36 5.94 -17.79
CA PRO A 44 10.50 5.08 -17.47
C PRO A 44 10.76 4.94 -15.96
N LEU A 45 10.43 5.99 -15.19
CA LEU A 45 10.55 5.99 -13.73
C LEU A 45 9.68 4.91 -13.08
N HIS A 46 8.45 4.71 -13.56
CA HIS A 46 7.57 3.68 -13.02
C HIS A 46 8.17 2.28 -13.18
N TRP A 47 8.80 2.01 -14.34
CA TRP A 47 9.49 0.74 -14.59
C TRP A 47 10.74 0.59 -13.72
N ALA A 48 11.56 1.62 -13.60
CA ALA A 48 12.73 1.60 -12.71
C ALA A 48 12.34 1.27 -11.26
N ILE A 49 11.25 1.86 -10.76
CA ILE A 49 10.75 1.62 -9.40
C ILE A 49 10.16 0.22 -9.26
N ALA A 50 9.31 -0.22 -10.21
CA ALA A 50 8.65 -1.53 -10.16
C ALA A 50 9.65 -2.70 -10.09
N PHE A 51 10.87 -2.51 -10.59
CA PHE A 51 11.96 -3.48 -10.56
C PHE A 51 13.09 -3.09 -9.59
N ALA A 52 12.86 -2.09 -8.73
CA ALA A 52 13.77 -1.65 -7.67
C ALA A 52 15.18 -1.20 -8.13
N HIS A 53 15.29 -0.64 -9.34
CA HIS A 53 16.55 -0.13 -9.90
C HIS A 53 16.88 1.26 -9.36
N LEU A 54 17.31 1.34 -8.09
CA LEU A 54 17.54 2.60 -7.36
C LEU A 54 18.45 3.59 -8.11
N ASP A 55 19.49 3.12 -8.79
CA ASP A 55 20.40 4.02 -9.51
C ASP A 55 19.73 4.68 -10.72
N ILE A 56 18.84 3.96 -11.40
CA ILE A 56 18.03 4.53 -12.49
C ILE A 56 16.99 5.51 -11.92
N VAL A 57 16.39 5.20 -10.76
CA VAL A 57 15.50 6.13 -10.06
C VAL A 57 16.21 7.44 -9.73
N LYS A 58 17.45 7.39 -9.22
CA LYS A 58 18.27 8.59 -8.95
C LYS A 58 18.53 9.40 -10.22
N LEU A 59 18.87 8.74 -11.34
CA LEU A 59 19.07 9.43 -12.62
C LEU A 59 17.81 10.14 -13.09
N LEU A 60 16.66 9.46 -13.05
CA LEU A 60 15.40 10.00 -13.55
C LEU A 60 14.85 11.13 -12.66
N THR A 61 14.99 11.01 -11.34
CA THR A 61 14.57 12.05 -10.36
C THR A 61 15.47 13.30 -10.39
N ALA A 62 16.66 13.22 -10.98
CA ALA A 62 17.54 14.37 -11.20
C ALA A 62 17.18 15.18 -12.46
N THR A 63 16.27 14.69 -13.30
CA THR A 63 15.87 15.40 -14.53
C THR A 63 14.97 16.59 -14.22
N ARG A 64 15.05 17.66 -15.04
CA ARG A 64 14.22 18.87 -14.86
C ARG A 64 12.72 18.63 -15.08
N SER A 65 12.36 17.56 -15.77
CA SER A 65 10.99 17.17 -16.07
C SER A 65 10.44 16.17 -15.05
N PHE A 66 11.18 15.90 -13.97
CA PHE A 66 10.71 15.00 -12.93
C PHE A 66 9.49 15.61 -12.23
N ASP A 67 8.41 14.83 -12.22
CA ASP A 67 7.21 15.06 -11.46
C ASP A 67 7.06 13.89 -10.47
N PRO A 68 7.14 14.14 -9.14
CA PRO A 68 7.09 13.08 -8.13
C PRO A 68 5.73 12.38 -8.05
N ASP A 69 4.68 13.03 -8.55
CA ASP A 69 3.29 12.60 -8.44
C ASP A 69 2.71 12.19 -9.80
N ALA A 70 3.54 12.04 -10.83
CA ALA A 70 3.11 11.64 -12.16
C ALA A 70 2.37 10.29 -12.12
N GLU A 71 1.11 10.28 -12.53
CA GLU A 71 0.28 9.07 -12.55
C GLU A 71 0.41 8.28 -13.86
N ASP A 72 0.53 6.95 -13.77
CA ASP A 72 0.30 6.07 -14.91
C ASP A 72 -1.19 6.01 -15.31
N GLY A 73 -1.53 5.26 -16.36
CA GLY A 73 -2.91 5.16 -16.85
C GLY A 73 -3.89 4.53 -15.85
N SER A 74 -3.39 3.92 -14.78
CA SER A 74 -4.17 3.33 -13.69
C SER A 74 -4.14 4.18 -12.40
N GLY A 75 -3.58 5.39 -12.46
CA GLY A 75 -3.45 6.31 -11.33
C GLY A 75 -2.31 5.97 -10.39
N TRP A 76 -1.36 5.11 -10.78
CA TRP A 76 -0.23 4.76 -9.92
C TRP A 76 0.82 5.85 -9.99
N THR A 77 1.12 6.46 -8.85
CA THR A 77 2.27 7.35 -8.69
C THR A 77 3.55 6.54 -8.45
N PRO A 78 4.75 7.14 -8.67
CA PRO A 78 6.03 6.56 -8.27
C PRO A 78 6.03 6.02 -6.83
N LEU A 79 5.43 6.78 -5.90
CA LEU A 79 5.37 6.40 -4.50
C LEU A 79 4.44 5.21 -4.24
N ALA A 80 3.30 5.13 -4.94
CA ALA A 80 2.41 3.98 -4.87
C ALA A 80 3.08 2.70 -5.36
N ILE A 81 3.82 2.77 -6.48
CA ILE A 81 4.57 1.61 -7.00
C ILE A 81 5.62 1.17 -5.97
N ALA A 82 6.42 2.10 -5.44
CA ALA A 82 7.45 1.80 -4.46
C ALA A 82 6.88 1.17 -3.17
N ALA A 83 5.71 1.65 -2.69
CA ALA A 83 5.02 1.09 -1.53
C ALA A 83 4.44 -0.31 -1.77
N SER A 84 4.29 -0.74 -3.03
CA SER A 84 3.80 -2.08 -3.39
C SER A 84 4.89 -3.14 -3.53
N LEU A 85 6.16 -2.77 -3.39
CA LEU A 85 7.28 -3.70 -3.43
C LEU A 85 7.23 -4.65 -2.22
N LYS A 86 7.60 -5.92 -2.45
CA LYS A 86 7.39 -7.01 -1.49
C LYS A 86 8.36 -6.97 -0.31
N ASP A 87 9.52 -6.35 -0.48
CA ASP A 87 10.60 -6.31 0.51
C ASP A 87 10.99 -4.85 0.82
N ASN A 88 12.05 -4.68 1.62
CA ASN A 88 12.55 -3.36 1.99
C ASN A 88 13.32 -2.64 0.87
N SER A 89 13.39 -3.17 -0.35
CA SER A 89 14.01 -2.48 -1.49
C SER A 89 13.28 -1.19 -1.87
N GLY A 90 11.99 -1.10 -1.54
CA GLY A 90 11.20 0.11 -1.76
C GLY A 90 11.53 1.24 -0.78
N LEU A 91 12.09 0.96 0.39
CA LEU A 91 12.28 1.98 1.43
C LEU A 91 13.24 3.10 0.99
N PRO A 92 14.44 2.82 0.42
CA PRO A 92 15.31 3.88 -0.11
C PRO A 92 14.68 4.69 -1.24
N ILE A 93 13.83 4.07 -2.07
CA ILE A 93 13.11 4.74 -3.14
C ILE A 93 12.04 5.67 -2.57
N ILE A 94 11.28 5.21 -1.57
CA ILE A 94 10.25 5.98 -0.88
C ILE A 94 10.88 7.20 -0.18
N GLU A 95 11.98 7.02 0.53
CA GLU A 95 12.70 8.12 1.18
C GLU A 95 13.19 9.15 0.15
N LEU A 96 13.73 8.68 -0.98
CA LEU A 96 14.14 9.56 -2.09
C LEU A 96 12.95 10.34 -2.65
N LEU A 97 11.84 9.67 -2.98
CA LEU A 97 10.65 10.33 -3.54
C LEU A 97 10.04 11.34 -2.57
N LEU A 98 9.93 11.00 -1.28
CA LEU A 98 9.43 11.91 -0.25
C LEU A 98 10.37 13.10 -0.03
N SER A 99 11.70 12.92 -0.17
CA SER A 99 12.66 14.03 -0.15
C SER A 99 12.55 14.97 -1.36
N LYS A 100 11.78 14.56 -2.37
CA LYS A 100 11.45 15.34 -3.57
C LYS A 100 9.98 15.76 -3.58
N ASP A 101 9.38 15.88 -2.40
CA ASP A 101 8.03 16.41 -2.20
C ASP A 101 6.90 15.56 -2.80
N ALA A 102 7.10 14.25 -3.01
CA ALA A 102 6.02 13.33 -3.42
C ALA A 102 4.89 13.31 -2.38
N ASP A 103 3.63 13.41 -2.81
CA ASP A 103 2.47 13.38 -1.92
C ASP A 103 2.06 11.95 -1.56
N PRO A 104 2.19 11.52 -0.27
CA PRO A 104 1.80 10.19 0.16
C PRO A 104 0.29 9.95 0.23
N LYS A 105 -0.54 10.94 -0.11
CA LYS A 105 -2.00 10.87 -0.05
C LYS A 105 -2.66 10.53 -1.38
N ILE A 106 -1.94 10.64 -2.50
CA ILE A 106 -2.51 10.37 -3.82
C ILE A 106 -2.88 8.89 -3.91
N ALA A 107 -4.14 8.65 -4.24
CA ALA A 107 -4.70 7.31 -4.37
C ALA A 107 -4.75 6.91 -5.83
N THR A 108 -4.59 5.62 -6.11
CA THR A 108 -4.80 5.08 -7.46
C THR A 108 -6.24 5.27 -7.93
N ASN A 109 -6.51 4.96 -9.20
CA ASN A 109 -7.88 4.97 -9.74
C ASN A 109 -8.84 4.03 -8.99
N THR A 110 -8.36 3.13 -8.13
CA THR A 110 -9.19 2.28 -7.25
C THR A 110 -9.32 2.80 -5.82
N GLY A 111 -8.87 4.03 -5.55
CA GLY A 111 -8.90 4.64 -4.22
C GLY A 111 -7.83 4.09 -3.26
N VAL A 112 -6.89 3.28 -3.76
CA VAL A 112 -5.86 2.65 -2.94
C VAL A 112 -4.68 3.62 -2.78
N THR A 113 -4.39 4.02 -1.54
CA THR A 113 -3.24 4.90 -1.22
C THR A 113 -1.94 4.09 -1.07
N PRO A 114 -0.76 4.72 -1.13
CA PRO A 114 0.52 4.08 -0.80
C PRO A 114 0.50 3.34 0.55
N LEU A 115 -0.19 3.89 1.55
CA LEU A 115 -0.31 3.23 2.86
C LEU A 115 -1.08 1.91 2.78
N HIS A 116 -2.16 1.83 1.98
CA HIS A 116 -2.87 0.56 1.77
C HIS A 116 -1.95 -0.49 1.14
N LEU A 117 -1.11 -0.09 0.19
CA LEU A 117 -0.18 -0.99 -0.51
C LEU A 117 0.90 -1.50 0.44
N ALA A 118 1.52 -0.62 1.21
CA ALA A 118 2.53 -0.97 2.22
C ALA A 118 1.98 -1.96 3.26
N VAL A 119 0.74 -1.73 3.71
CA VAL A 119 0.04 -2.64 4.63
C VAL A 119 -0.22 -4.00 3.99
N SER A 120 -0.69 -4.05 2.74
CA SER A 120 -0.88 -5.31 2.00
C SER A 120 0.42 -6.10 1.80
N LYS A 121 1.58 -5.44 1.86
CA LYS A 121 2.90 -6.09 1.82
C LYS A 121 3.47 -6.40 3.21
N ASN A 122 2.72 -6.11 4.27
CA ASN A 122 3.14 -6.24 5.65
C ASN A 122 4.47 -5.51 5.94
N ASN A 123 4.72 -4.39 5.26
CA ASN A 123 5.97 -3.65 5.41
C ASN A 123 5.82 -2.55 6.46
N LEU A 124 6.16 -2.88 7.71
CA LEU A 124 6.02 -1.97 8.86
C LEU A 124 6.86 -0.69 8.70
N ASP A 125 8.08 -0.79 8.19
CA ASP A 125 9.00 0.35 8.07
C ASP A 125 8.50 1.36 7.02
N VAL A 126 7.98 0.85 5.91
CA VAL A 126 7.32 1.70 4.91
C VAL A 126 6.05 2.32 5.48
N CYS A 127 5.22 1.57 6.22
CA CYS A 127 4.01 2.13 6.86
C CYS A 127 4.36 3.29 7.80
N LYS A 128 5.38 3.12 8.67
CA LYS A 128 5.86 4.18 9.58
C LYS A 128 6.33 5.40 8.80
N THR A 129 7.10 5.19 7.73
CA THR A 129 7.66 6.26 6.91
C THR A 129 6.56 7.06 6.24
N LEU A 130 5.58 6.41 5.62
CA LEU A 130 4.44 7.06 4.97
C LEU A 130 3.59 7.87 5.97
N LEU A 131 3.26 7.28 7.13
CA LEU A 131 2.49 7.98 8.18
C LEU A 131 3.23 9.20 8.71
N LYS A 132 4.56 9.09 8.93
CA LYS A 132 5.41 10.22 9.34
C LYS A 132 5.38 11.37 8.35
N HIS A 133 5.21 11.09 7.06
CA HIS A 133 5.12 12.11 6.00
C HIS A 133 3.68 12.52 5.67
N GLY A 134 2.72 12.19 6.54
CA GLY A 134 1.35 12.70 6.43
C GLY A 134 0.39 11.84 5.62
N ALA A 135 0.74 10.58 5.31
CA ALA A 135 -0.26 9.60 4.87
C ALA A 135 -1.36 9.44 5.94
N SER A 136 -2.60 9.21 5.51
CA SER A 136 -3.73 9.06 6.42
C SER A 136 -4.17 7.60 6.55
N ALA A 137 -4.28 7.12 7.79
CA ALA A 137 -4.86 5.81 8.11
C ALA A 137 -6.40 5.76 7.97
N ARG A 138 -7.04 6.87 7.56
CA ARG A 138 -8.50 7.04 7.54
C ARG A 138 -9.13 7.05 6.14
N VAL A 139 -8.31 6.90 5.10
CA VAL A 139 -8.79 6.89 3.71
C VAL A 139 -9.38 5.51 3.40
N LYS A 140 -10.59 5.49 2.82
CA LYS A 140 -11.21 4.27 2.30
C LYS A 140 -10.87 4.12 0.82
N ASP A 141 -10.54 2.91 0.39
CA ASP A 141 -10.50 2.58 -1.04
C ASP A 141 -11.90 2.41 -1.63
N LYS A 142 -11.99 2.10 -2.94
CA LYS A 142 -13.29 1.88 -3.60
C LYS A 142 -14.07 0.68 -3.08
N ARG A 143 -13.47 -0.23 -2.31
CA ARG A 143 -14.19 -1.30 -1.60
C ARG A 143 -14.67 -0.86 -0.21
N GLY A 144 -14.46 0.40 0.16
CA GLY A 144 -14.78 0.92 1.48
C GLY A 144 -13.75 0.53 2.54
N GLN A 145 -12.65 -0.12 2.16
CA GLN A 145 -11.67 -0.66 3.10
C GLN A 145 -10.67 0.43 3.50
N LEU A 146 -10.43 0.54 4.80
CA LEU A 146 -9.29 1.27 5.37
C LEU A 146 -8.01 0.44 5.31
N PRO A 147 -6.81 1.04 5.47
CA PRO A 147 -5.59 0.28 5.70
C PRO A 147 -5.73 -0.72 6.87
N LEU A 148 -6.50 -0.37 7.90
CA LEU A 148 -6.73 -1.26 9.05
C LEU A 148 -7.50 -2.55 8.69
N HIS A 149 -8.41 -2.52 7.71
CA HIS A 149 -9.06 -3.75 7.23
C HIS A 149 -8.04 -4.70 6.60
N ARG A 150 -7.12 -4.15 5.80
CA ARG A 150 -6.05 -4.93 5.15
C ARG A 150 -5.03 -5.44 6.15
N ALA A 151 -4.65 -4.63 7.15
CA ALA A 151 -3.76 -5.05 8.23
C ALA A 151 -4.36 -6.22 9.03
N ALA A 152 -5.68 -6.17 9.23
CA ALA A 152 -6.43 -7.22 9.88
C ALA A 152 -6.46 -8.52 9.05
N ALA A 153 -6.77 -8.43 7.76
CA ALA A 153 -6.77 -9.56 6.84
C ALA A 153 -5.37 -10.17 6.60
N VAL A 154 -4.29 -9.39 6.74
CA VAL A 154 -2.91 -9.86 6.62
C VAL A 154 -2.40 -10.50 7.92
N GLY A 155 -3.05 -10.23 9.05
CA GLY A 155 -2.68 -10.80 10.35
C GLY A 155 -1.50 -10.11 11.04
N SER A 156 -1.24 -8.84 10.72
CA SER A 156 -0.07 -8.13 11.24
C SER A 156 -0.39 -7.29 12.48
N VAL A 157 -0.14 -7.86 13.67
CA VAL A 157 -0.28 -7.15 14.95
C VAL A 157 0.52 -5.83 14.99
N PRO A 158 1.80 -5.78 14.55
CA PRO A 158 2.57 -4.52 14.59
C PRO A 158 1.95 -3.42 13.72
N VAL A 159 1.44 -3.76 12.53
CA VAL A 159 0.82 -2.79 11.62
C VAL A 159 -0.54 -2.35 12.15
N VAL A 160 -1.33 -3.27 12.74
CA VAL A 160 -2.60 -2.94 13.40
C VAL A 160 -2.38 -1.92 14.52
N LYS A 161 -1.41 -2.17 15.41
CA LYS A 161 -1.04 -1.22 16.48
C LYS A 161 -0.67 0.15 15.93
N LEU A 162 0.22 0.18 14.94
CA LEU A 162 0.65 1.42 14.30
C LEU A 162 -0.52 2.22 13.71
N LEU A 163 -1.46 1.56 13.03
CA LEU A 163 -2.62 2.23 12.43
C LEU A 163 -3.61 2.75 13.50
N LEU A 164 -3.80 2.02 14.60
CA LEU A 164 -4.64 2.45 15.73
C LEU A 164 -4.02 3.65 16.47
N GLU A 165 -2.71 3.64 16.69
CA GLU A 165 -1.96 4.79 17.23
C GLU A 165 -2.17 6.04 16.36
N ASN A 166 -2.25 5.85 15.04
CA ASN A 166 -2.52 6.88 14.03
C ASN A 166 -4.02 7.11 13.76
N LYS A 167 -4.87 6.82 14.75
CA LYS A 167 -6.30 7.17 14.79
C LYS A 167 -7.11 6.56 13.63
N SER A 168 -6.73 5.38 13.17
CA SER A 168 -7.58 4.60 12.27
C SER A 168 -8.91 4.25 12.95
N PRO A 169 -10.07 4.50 12.31
CA PRO A 169 -11.37 4.13 12.85
C PRO A 169 -11.51 2.61 13.01
N ILE A 170 -11.51 2.13 14.25
CA ILE A 170 -11.49 0.70 14.57
C ILE A 170 -12.77 -0.05 14.15
N ASN A 171 -13.92 0.63 14.19
CA ASN A 171 -15.24 0.07 13.86
C ASN A 171 -15.78 0.55 12.50
N ALA A 172 -14.93 1.11 11.63
CA ALA A 172 -15.36 1.44 10.27
C ALA A 172 -15.72 0.16 9.52
N THR A 173 -16.76 0.24 8.68
CA THR A 173 -17.19 -0.86 7.82
C THR A 173 -16.78 -0.63 6.37
N ASP A 174 -16.48 -1.71 5.66
CA ASP A 174 -16.34 -1.72 4.21
C ASP A 174 -17.69 -1.87 3.49
N MET A 175 -17.68 -2.06 2.17
CA MET A 175 -18.93 -2.19 1.38
C MET A 175 -19.75 -3.44 1.69
N ASP A 176 -19.16 -4.45 2.33
CA ASP A 176 -19.84 -5.69 2.70
C ASP A 176 -20.34 -5.62 4.17
N GLY A 177 -20.13 -4.48 4.83
CA GLY A 177 -20.46 -4.26 6.24
C GLY A 177 -19.40 -4.83 7.19
N HIS A 178 -18.28 -5.35 6.67
CA HIS A 178 -17.23 -5.94 7.49
C HIS A 178 -16.39 -4.86 8.16
N THR A 179 -16.18 -5.02 9.47
CA THR A 179 -15.20 -4.25 10.25
C THR A 179 -13.82 -4.90 10.16
N PRO A 180 -12.73 -4.23 10.57
CA PRO A 180 -11.43 -4.88 10.71
C PRO A 180 -11.47 -6.15 11.57
N LEU A 181 -12.33 -6.21 12.59
CA LEU A 181 -12.50 -7.41 13.40
C LEU A 181 -13.08 -8.58 12.58
N HIS A 182 -14.04 -8.34 11.67
CA HIS A 182 -14.55 -9.38 10.77
C HIS A 182 -13.43 -9.97 9.92
N HIS A 183 -12.61 -9.12 9.30
CA HIS A 183 -11.45 -9.55 8.48
C HIS A 183 -10.42 -10.34 9.29
N ALA A 184 -10.09 -9.90 10.51
CA ALA A 184 -9.15 -10.64 11.37
C ALA A 184 -9.68 -12.03 11.73
N ILE A 185 -10.97 -12.15 12.05
CA ILE A 185 -11.58 -13.43 12.44
C ILE A 185 -11.75 -14.35 11.23
N SER A 186 -12.21 -13.84 10.08
CA SER A 186 -12.44 -14.64 8.87
C SER A 186 -11.16 -15.24 8.32
N GLU A 187 -10.04 -14.51 8.40
CA GLU A 187 -8.72 -14.99 7.99
C GLU A 187 -8.01 -15.81 9.10
N GLY A 188 -8.65 -15.98 10.26
CA GLY A 188 -8.14 -16.78 11.37
C GLY A 188 -7.00 -16.14 12.17
N HIS A 189 -6.83 -14.83 12.08
CA HIS A 189 -5.79 -14.07 12.77
C HIS A 189 -6.22 -13.71 14.21
N GLY A 190 -6.24 -14.73 15.08
CA GLY A 190 -6.67 -14.59 16.47
C GLY A 190 -5.92 -13.53 17.27
N ASP A 191 -4.59 -13.44 17.12
CA ASP A 191 -3.78 -12.42 17.82
C ASP A 191 -4.17 -10.99 17.41
N VAL A 192 -4.50 -10.77 16.13
CA VAL A 192 -5.00 -9.48 15.66
C VAL A 192 -6.41 -9.22 16.17
N ALA A 193 -7.29 -10.21 16.16
CA ALA A 193 -8.64 -10.08 16.71
C ALA A 193 -8.57 -9.64 18.19
N VAL A 194 -7.71 -10.28 18.99
CA VAL A 194 -7.48 -9.91 20.39
C VAL A 194 -6.95 -8.48 20.51
N GLU A 195 -6.00 -8.07 19.68
CA GLU A 195 -5.48 -6.70 19.71
C GLU A 195 -6.54 -5.66 19.37
N LEU A 196 -7.39 -5.93 18.37
CA LEU A 196 -8.53 -5.07 18.02
C LEU A 196 -9.54 -4.98 19.18
N LEU A 197 -9.86 -6.10 19.82
CA LEU A 197 -10.77 -6.13 20.97
C LEU A 197 -10.22 -5.32 22.15
N LYS A 198 -8.92 -5.46 22.46
CA LYS A 198 -8.24 -4.64 23.49
C LYS A 198 -8.32 -3.15 23.19
N ALA A 199 -8.31 -2.78 21.91
CA ALA A 199 -8.43 -1.40 21.45
C ALA A 199 -9.89 -0.91 21.36
N GLY A 200 -10.87 -1.72 21.77
CA GLY A 200 -12.29 -1.33 21.81
C GLY A 200 -13.07 -1.65 20.53
N ALA A 201 -12.68 -2.67 19.77
CA ALA A 201 -13.48 -3.13 18.63
C ALA A 201 -14.82 -3.68 19.11
N GLU A 202 -15.90 -3.26 18.44
CA GLU A 202 -17.26 -3.69 18.75
C GLU A 202 -17.50 -5.12 18.26
N THR A 203 -18.04 -5.97 19.14
CA THR A 203 -18.33 -7.39 18.86
C THR A 203 -19.74 -7.63 18.34
N ASP A 204 -20.64 -6.66 18.51
CA ASP A 204 -22.08 -6.75 18.19
C ASP A 204 -22.44 -6.22 16.80
N LYS A 205 -21.45 -5.66 16.07
CA LYS A 205 -21.66 -5.19 14.70
C LYS A 205 -21.88 -6.35 13.76
N LYS A 206 -23.01 -6.29 13.05
CA LYS A 206 -23.39 -7.24 12.03
C LYS A 206 -22.98 -6.75 10.65
N ASP A 207 -22.50 -7.68 9.82
CA ASP A 207 -22.30 -7.45 8.40
C ASP A 207 -23.64 -7.33 7.64
N HIS A 208 -23.59 -7.11 6.32
CA HIS A 208 -24.80 -7.00 5.50
C HIS A 208 -25.60 -8.32 5.39
N GLU A 209 -25.00 -9.46 5.74
CA GLU A 209 -25.67 -10.76 5.84
C GLU A 209 -26.23 -11.03 7.25
N GLY A 210 -26.07 -10.09 8.19
CA GLY A 210 -26.54 -10.21 9.56
C GLY A 210 -25.65 -11.04 10.48
N ARG A 211 -24.44 -11.40 10.04
CA ARG A 211 -23.46 -12.18 10.83
C ARG A 211 -22.63 -11.28 11.72
N LEU A 212 -22.32 -11.75 12.92
CA LEU A 212 -21.30 -11.13 13.78
C LEU A 212 -19.91 -11.54 13.30
N ALA A 213 -18.89 -10.77 13.69
CA ALA A 213 -17.50 -11.08 13.36
C ALA A 213 -17.10 -12.51 13.79
N ILE A 214 -17.58 -12.98 14.94
CA ILE A 214 -17.29 -14.33 15.45
C ILE A 214 -17.91 -15.45 14.61
N ASP A 215 -18.99 -15.16 13.89
CA ASP A 215 -19.69 -16.11 13.00
C ASP A 215 -18.97 -16.27 11.67
N CYS A 216 -18.05 -15.37 11.34
CA CYS A 216 -17.18 -15.46 10.16
C CYS A 216 -15.94 -16.35 10.39
N ALA A 217 -15.73 -16.90 11.59
CA ALA A 217 -14.56 -17.75 11.87
C ALA A 217 -14.50 -18.98 10.94
N PRO A 218 -13.33 -19.31 10.37
CA PRO A 218 -13.21 -20.37 9.36
C PRO A 218 -13.44 -21.78 9.95
N ASP A 219 -13.13 -21.99 11.23
CA ASP A 219 -13.41 -23.23 11.94
C ASP A 219 -13.62 -23.04 13.45
N GLY A 220 -14.09 -24.10 14.11
CA GLY A 220 -14.37 -24.11 15.55
C GLY A 220 -13.15 -23.95 16.45
N LYS A 221 -11.93 -24.28 15.98
CA LYS A 221 -10.69 -24.11 16.76
C LYS A 221 -10.32 -22.64 16.83
N VAL A 222 -10.34 -21.94 15.69
CA VAL A 222 -10.11 -20.49 15.63
C VAL A 222 -11.14 -19.76 16.49
N ARG A 223 -12.42 -20.11 16.33
CA ARG A 223 -13.50 -19.54 17.16
C ARG A 223 -13.23 -19.75 18.66
N SER A 224 -12.88 -20.96 19.07
CA SER A 224 -12.59 -21.25 20.50
C SER A 224 -11.37 -20.48 21.01
N HIS A 225 -10.32 -20.34 20.19
CA HIS A 225 -9.13 -19.60 20.58
C HIS A 225 -9.43 -18.13 20.84
N ILE A 226 -10.19 -17.49 19.93
CA ILE A 226 -10.56 -16.08 20.04
C ILE A 226 -11.47 -15.83 21.24
N LEU A 227 -12.48 -16.69 21.45
CA LEU A 227 -13.36 -16.60 22.61
C LEU A 227 -12.58 -16.73 23.93
N LYS A 228 -11.69 -17.73 24.05
CA LYS A 228 -10.86 -17.90 25.25
C LYS A 228 -9.90 -16.73 25.47
N ALA A 229 -9.36 -16.16 24.40
CA ALA A 229 -8.47 -15.01 24.50
C ALA A 229 -9.21 -13.74 24.91
N ALA A 230 -10.43 -13.52 24.39
CA ALA A 230 -11.30 -12.43 24.82
C ALA A 230 -11.74 -12.58 26.28
N GLU A 231 -12.12 -13.80 26.70
CA GLU A 231 -12.53 -14.11 28.07
C GLU A 231 -11.42 -13.85 29.10
N ARG A 232 -10.16 -14.16 28.76
CA ARG A 232 -8.98 -13.83 29.60
C ARG A 232 -8.78 -12.34 29.80
N GLU A 233 -9.25 -11.53 28.86
CA GLU A 233 -9.15 -10.08 28.89
C GLU A 233 -10.46 -9.44 29.40
N GLY A 234 -11.44 -10.25 29.83
CA GLY A 234 -12.74 -9.79 30.33
C GLY A 234 -13.68 -9.24 29.26
N ILE A 235 -13.50 -9.67 28.01
CA ILE A 235 -14.28 -9.20 26.86
C ILE A 235 -15.29 -10.28 26.48
N GLU A 236 -16.59 -9.97 26.61
CA GLU A 236 -17.67 -10.84 26.16
C GLU A 236 -18.03 -10.53 24.71
N PHE A 237 -18.20 -11.58 23.89
CA PHE A 237 -18.85 -11.46 22.59
C PHE A 237 -20.37 -11.45 22.81
N ALA A 238 -21.05 -10.53 22.12
CA ALA A 238 -22.51 -10.42 22.11
C ALA A 238 -23.19 -11.57 21.34
#